data_AF-A0AAJ7WFL8-F1
#
_entry.id   AF-A0AAJ7WFL8-F1
#
_cell.length_a   1.000
_cell.length_b   1.000
_cell.length_c   1.000
_cell.angle_alpha   90.00
_cell.angle_beta   90.00
_cell.angle_gamma   90.00
#
_symmetry.space_group_name_H-M   'P 1'
#
loop_
_entity.id
_entity.type
_entity.pdbx_description
1 polymer ?
#
loop_
_entity_poly.entity_id
_entity_poly.type
_entity_poly.pdbx_seq_one_letter_code
_entity_poly.pdbx_strand_id
1 'polypeptide(L)'
;MKKFVTACIGESTYKCKRLTKSDVQKISNRLLTIQSYCPYEFARKPRCIEEYIHYKATEFRHLLLYTGPVVFRDILEDDPYKHFLLIHSASRALSKSHPCDGDLEFAEMSLKVYVECCQHIYGDTFLTYNIHGLLHVVSDVRTLGNLDNYSAFPYENNLMFFRNNDHQSQIKPLHRHYKGPMTENYKNIS
;
A
#
# COMPACT_ATOMS: atom_id res chain seq x y z
N MET A 1 4.99 -1.14 0.95
CA MET A 1 5.06 -1.92 2.21
C MET A 1 4.49 -3.33 2.11
N LYS A 2 3.20 -3.54 1.75
CA LYS A 2 2.60 -4.90 1.65
C LYS A 2 3.45 -5.89 0.85
N LYS A 3 3.94 -5.48 -0.32
CA LYS A 3 4.80 -6.32 -1.18
C LYS A 3 6.09 -6.77 -0.50
N PHE A 4 6.75 -5.89 0.26
CA PHE A 4 7.94 -6.22 1.04
C PHE A 4 7.63 -7.25 2.13
N VAL A 5 6.54 -7.06 2.88
CA VAL A 5 6.14 -8.01 3.93
C VAL A 5 5.80 -9.38 3.32
N THR A 6 5.08 -9.41 2.19
CA THR A 6 4.84 -10.64 1.44
C THR A 6 6.14 -11.31 0.99
N ALA A 7 7.15 -10.54 0.58
CA ALA A 7 8.42 -11.11 0.16
C ALA A 7 9.22 -11.75 1.31
N CYS A 8 9.17 -11.15 2.50
CA CYS A 8 9.91 -11.66 3.65
C CYS A 8 9.18 -12.82 4.37
N ILE A 9 7.84 -12.78 4.43
CA ILE A 9 7.03 -13.69 5.27
C ILE A 9 6.21 -14.69 4.44
N GLY A 10 5.64 -14.23 3.32
CA GLY A 10 4.68 -15.00 2.54
C GLY A 10 5.30 -16.18 1.79
N GLU A 11 4.42 -17.02 1.24
CA GLU A 11 4.78 -17.97 0.18
C GLU A 11 5.05 -17.16 -1.10
N SER A 12 6.32 -16.84 -1.33
CA SER A 12 6.73 -16.04 -2.46
C SER A 12 7.89 -16.69 -3.20
N THR A 13 7.98 -16.39 -4.49
CA THR A 13 9.06 -16.84 -5.39
C THR A 13 10.23 -15.87 -5.40
N TYR A 14 10.28 -14.91 -4.47
CA TYR A 14 11.34 -13.91 -4.43
C TYR A 14 12.65 -14.50 -3.94
N LYS A 15 13.76 -13.92 -4.40
CA LYS A 15 15.14 -14.36 -4.09
C LYS A 15 15.52 -14.17 -2.61
N CYS A 16 14.93 -13.18 -1.94
CA CYS A 16 15.23 -12.89 -0.53
C CYS A 16 14.94 -14.10 0.37
N LYS A 17 15.81 -14.32 1.36
CA LYS A 17 15.59 -15.36 2.35
C LYS A 17 14.27 -15.14 3.09
N ARG A 18 13.51 -16.22 3.22
CA ARG A 18 12.24 -16.23 3.93
C ARG A 18 12.48 -16.29 5.44
N LEU A 19 11.68 -15.54 6.18
CA LEU A 19 11.66 -15.59 7.64
C LEU A 19 11.14 -16.94 8.11
N THR A 20 11.77 -17.49 9.15
CA THR A 20 11.28 -18.71 9.79
C THR A 20 10.03 -18.41 10.61
N LYS A 21 9.26 -19.45 10.97
CA LYS A 21 8.11 -19.29 11.89
C LYS A 21 8.52 -18.64 13.21
N SER A 22 9.73 -18.93 13.72
CA SER A 22 10.25 -18.33 14.95
C SER A 22 10.50 -16.82 14.76
N ASP A 23 11.06 -16.43 13.62
CA ASP A 23 11.32 -15.03 13.31
C ASP A 23 10.04 -14.21 13.17
N VAL A 24 9.04 -14.78 12.49
CA VAL A 24 7.70 -14.17 12.37
C VAL A 24 7.08 -14.00 13.75
N GLN A 25 7.13 -15.02 14.62
CA GLN A 25 6.63 -14.92 15.99
C GLN A 25 7.36 -13.86 16.81
N LYS A 26 8.69 -13.72 16.65
CA LYS A 26 9.47 -12.66 17.31
C LYS A 26 9.02 -11.26 16.87
N ILE A 27 8.80 -11.05 15.57
CA ILE A 27 8.29 -9.77 15.04
C ILE A 27 6.91 -9.48 15.64
N SER A 28 6.03 -10.48 15.67
CA SER A 28 4.69 -10.35 16.26
C SER A 28 4.72 -10.01 17.74
N ASN A 29 5.54 -10.69 18.52
CA ASN A 29 5.70 -10.38 19.93
C ASN A 29 6.18 -8.95 20.14
N ARG A 30 7.14 -8.48 19.33
CA ARG A 30 7.60 -7.08 19.38
C ARG A 30 6.49 -6.09 19.02
N LEU A 31 5.67 -6.37 18.01
CA LEU A 31 4.51 -5.54 17.66
C LEU A 31 3.48 -5.50 18.78
N LEU A 32 3.19 -6.62 19.42
CA LEU A 32 2.28 -6.71 20.56
C LEU A 32 2.82 -5.97 21.79
N THR A 33 4.14 -6.00 22.04
CA THR A 33 4.76 -5.16 23.07
C THR A 33 4.57 -3.69 22.76
N ILE A 34 4.82 -3.26 21.52
CA ILE A 34 4.64 -1.85 21.13
C ILE A 34 3.17 -1.43 21.20
N GLN A 35 2.23 -2.33 20.88
CA GLN A 35 0.79 -2.08 20.97
C GLN A 35 0.37 -1.56 22.35
N SER A 36 0.97 -2.05 23.44
CA SER A 36 0.70 -1.61 24.81
C SER A 36 1.08 -0.14 25.06
N TYR A 37 2.03 0.41 24.29
CA TYR A 37 2.51 1.78 24.39
C TYR A 37 2.02 2.67 23.25
N CYS A 38 1.12 2.17 22.39
CA CYS A 38 0.63 2.92 21.23
C CYS A 38 -0.30 4.06 21.69
N PRO A 39 0.02 5.32 21.36
CA PRO A 39 -0.83 6.48 21.66
C PRO A 39 -2.21 6.40 20.99
N TYR A 40 -3.17 7.16 21.52
CA TYR A 40 -4.56 7.19 21.04
C TYR A 40 -4.71 7.89 19.67
N GLU A 41 -3.76 8.75 19.33
CA GLU A 41 -3.68 9.51 18.08
C GLU A 41 -3.53 8.61 16.84
N PHE A 42 -3.05 7.37 17.03
CA PHE A 42 -3.02 6.40 15.95
C PHE A 42 -4.38 5.72 15.79
N ALA A 43 -4.98 5.89 14.61
CA ALA A 43 -6.30 5.33 14.29
C ALA A 43 -6.41 3.80 14.45
N ARG A 44 -5.28 3.08 14.39
CA ARG A 44 -5.21 1.63 14.68
C ARG A 44 -3.92 1.31 15.43
N LYS A 45 -4.03 0.42 16.40
CA LYS A 45 -2.88 -0.13 17.12
C LYS A 45 -2.18 -1.20 16.28
N PRO A 46 -0.85 -1.39 16.44
CA PRO A 46 -0.14 -2.52 15.85
C PRO A 46 -0.80 -3.87 16.20
N ARG A 47 -0.76 -4.83 15.29
CA ARG A 47 -1.28 -6.20 15.47
C ARG A 47 -0.20 -7.23 15.14
N CYS A 48 -0.52 -8.51 15.28
CA CYS A 48 0.35 -9.61 14.87
C CYS A 48 0.76 -9.48 13.39
N ILE A 49 2.03 -9.72 13.03
CA ILE A 49 2.47 -9.61 11.64
C ILE A 49 1.91 -10.75 10.77
N GLU A 50 1.52 -11.89 11.35
CA GLU A 50 0.86 -12.98 10.62
C GLU A 50 -0.47 -12.53 9.98
N GLU A 51 -1.12 -11.52 10.55
CA GLU A 51 -2.36 -10.95 10.02
C GLU A 51 -2.12 -9.93 8.89
N TYR A 52 -0.88 -9.77 8.39
CA TYR A 52 -0.53 -8.72 7.42
C TYR A 52 -1.39 -8.74 6.15
N ILE A 53 -1.95 -9.88 5.77
CA ILE A 53 -2.86 -10.00 4.61
C ILE A 53 -4.09 -9.09 4.79
N HIS A 54 -4.54 -8.90 6.02
CA HIS A 54 -5.70 -8.11 6.42
C HIS A 54 -5.35 -6.70 6.92
N TYR A 55 -4.07 -6.31 6.88
CA TYR A 55 -3.68 -4.96 7.24
C TYR A 55 -4.24 -3.96 6.22
N LYS A 56 -4.78 -2.86 6.72
CA LYS A 56 -5.12 -1.70 5.90
C LYS A 56 -3.89 -0.84 5.63
N ALA A 57 -4.00 0.09 4.68
CA ALA A 57 -2.95 1.06 4.38
C ALA A 57 -2.42 1.82 5.60
N THR A 58 -3.28 2.21 6.55
CA THR A 58 -2.85 2.92 7.77
C THR A 58 -1.97 2.08 8.68
N GLU A 59 -2.18 0.76 8.74
CA GLU A 59 -1.35 -0.16 9.53
C GLU A 59 0.00 -0.38 8.85
N PHE A 60 0.02 -0.52 7.53
CA PHE A 60 1.27 -0.55 6.77
C PHE A 60 2.06 0.75 6.85
N ARG A 61 1.37 1.90 6.89
CA ARG A 61 2.00 3.20 7.11
C ARG A 61 2.60 3.28 8.51
N HIS A 62 1.88 2.82 9.53
CA HIS A 62 2.39 2.77 10.89
C HIS A 62 3.67 1.91 10.95
N LEU A 63 3.62 0.72 10.35
CA LEU A 63 4.77 -0.17 10.24
C LEU A 63 5.95 0.49 9.52
N LEU A 64 5.69 1.14 8.38
CA LEU A 64 6.75 1.80 7.60
C LEU A 64 7.37 2.98 8.34
N LEU A 65 6.58 3.85 8.96
CA LEU A 65 7.07 5.12 9.50
C LEU A 65 7.54 5.05 10.96
N TYR A 66 7.10 4.05 11.73
CA TYR A 66 7.31 4.02 13.18
C TYR A 66 7.89 2.70 13.67
N THR A 67 7.18 1.57 13.50
CA THR A 67 7.55 0.34 14.22
C THR A 67 8.55 -0.53 13.46
N GLY A 68 8.55 -0.48 12.13
CA GLY A 68 9.36 -1.31 11.24
C GLY A 68 10.85 -1.40 11.60
N PRO A 69 11.57 -0.27 11.78
CA PRO A 69 13.00 -0.30 12.09
C PRO A 69 13.33 -1.09 13.35
N VAL A 70 12.43 -1.07 14.34
CA VAL A 70 12.59 -1.75 15.63
C VAL A 70 12.20 -3.21 15.50
N VAL A 71 11.05 -3.50 14.89
CA VAL A 71 10.53 -4.88 14.87
C VAL A 71 11.35 -5.79 13.97
N PHE A 72 11.94 -5.28 12.89
CA PHE A 72 12.74 -6.05 11.95
C PHE A 72 14.23 -6.18 12.31
N ARG A 73 14.72 -5.37 13.26
CA ARG A 73 16.13 -5.35 13.67
C ARG A 73 16.58 -6.72 14.20
N ASP A 74 17.74 -7.19 13.79
CA ASP A 74 18.31 -8.49 14.20
C ASP A 74 17.44 -9.71 13.84
N ILE A 75 16.49 -9.54 12.90
CA ILE A 75 15.62 -10.62 12.40
C ILE A 75 15.75 -10.75 10.88
N LEU A 76 15.69 -9.63 10.16
CA LEU A 76 16.00 -9.60 8.74
C LEU A 76 17.51 -9.70 8.53
N GLU A 77 17.91 -10.30 7.41
CA GLU A 77 19.29 -10.22 6.94
C GLU A 77 19.66 -8.78 6.57
N ASP A 78 20.96 -8.51 6.53
CA ASP A 78 21.51 -7.16 6.35
C ASP A 78 20.94 -6.45 5.12
N ASP A 79 20.90 -7.13 3.96
CA ASP A 79 20.45 -6.53 2.71
C ASP A 79 18.97 -6.12 2.74
N PRO A 80 18.00 -7.02 3.03
CA PRO A 80 16.59 -6.63 3.12
C PRO A 80 16.33 -5.65 4.27
N TYR A 81 17.09 -5.69 5.37
CA TYR A 81 16.96 -4.71 6.45
C TYR A 81 17.43 -3.32 6.02
N LYS A 82 18.63 -3.19 5.44
CA LYS A 82 19.15 -1.91 4.91
C LYS A 82 18.24 -1.36 3.81
N HIS A 83 17.74 -2.24 2.95
CA HIS A 83 16.77 -1.89 1.91
C HIS A 83 15.46 -1.35 2.49
N PHE A 84 14.94 -1.98 3.55
CA PHE A 84 13.81 -1.44 4.30
C PHE A 84 14.11 -0.07 4.93
N LEU A 85 15.31 0.12 5.47
CA LEU A 85 15.72 1.40 6.07
C LEU A 85 15.78 2.53 5.04
N LEU A 86 16.13 2.27 3.78
CA LEU A 86 16.09 3.27 2.71
C LEU A 86 14.68 3.82 2.52
N ILE A 87 13.68 2.94 2.34
CA ILE A 87 12.29 3.37 2.14
C ILE A 87 11.69 3.98 3.41
N HIS A 88 12.04 3.46 4.59
CA HIS A 88 11.66 4.07 5.87
C HIS A 88 12.15 5.52 5.97
N SER A 89 13.45 5.72 5.74
CA SER A 89 14.10 7.03 5.90
C SER A 89 13.58 8.03 4.85
N ALA A 90 13.45 7.62 3.58
CA ALA A 90 12.86 8.42 2.53
C ALA A 90 11.42 8.82 2.88
N SER A 91 10.59 7.87 3.32
CA SER A 91 9.21 8.15 3.69
C SER A 91 9.13 9.10 4.89
N ARG A 92 10.02 8.97 5.88
CA ARG A 92 10.07 9.86 7.05
C ARG A 92 10.47 11.29 6.68
N ALA A 93 11.40 11.44 5.74
CA ALA A 93 11.78 12.74 5.20
C ALA A 93 10.61 13.41 4.46
N LEU A 94 9.91 12.66 3.59
CA LEU A 94 8.77 13.15 2.81
C LEU A 94 7.50 13.41 3.65
N SER A 95 7.37 12.79 4.82
CA SER A 95 6.27 13.01 5.76
C SER A 95 6.49 14.17 6.75
N LYS A 96 7.58 14.93 6.62
CA LYS A 96 7.74 16.18 7.40
C LYS A 96 6.66 17.19 6.97
N SER A 97 6.18 18.03 7.89
CA SER A 97 5.21 19.09 7.56
C SER A 97 5.77 20.06 6.51
N HIS A 98 7.06 20.38 6.64
CA HIS A 98 7.81 21.23 5.71
C HIS A 98 9.17 20.58 5.42
N PRO A 99 9.26 19.64 4.46
CA PRO A 99 10.55 19.08 4.07
C PRO A 99 11.40 20.17 3.40
N CYS A 100 12.67 20.29 3.81
CA CYS A 100 13.60 21.19 3.13
C CYS A 100 14.17 20.54 1.85
N ASP A 101 14.85 21.31 1.01
CA ASP A 101 15.44 20.77 -0.23
C ASP A 101 16.41 19.61 0.03
N GLY A 102 17.20 19.69 1.11
CA GLY A 102 18.07 18.59 1.52
C GLY A 102 17.33 17.31 1.91
N ASP A 103 16.13 17.43 2.52
CA ASP A 103 15.27 16.27 2.81
C ASP A 103 14.73 15.64 1.53
N LEU A 104 14.36 16.47 0.55
CA LEU A 104 13.85 16.03 -0.75
C LEU A 104 14.95 15.36 -1.58
N GLU A 105 16.14 15.94 -1.63
CA GLU A 105 17.32 15.35 -2.30
C GLU A 105 17.71 14.02 -1.67
N PHE A 106 17.73 13.95 -0.33
CA PHE A 106 18.00 12.70 0.38
C PHE A 106 16.95 11.64 0.07
N ALA A 107 15.65 12.00 0.10
CA ALA A 107 14.58 11.07 -0.23
C ALA A 107 14.67 10.60 -1.68
N GLU A 108 14.98 11.49 -2.62
CA GLU A 108 15.11 11.16 -4.04
C GLU A 108 16.25 10.17 -4.27
N MET A 109 17.41 10.42 -3.67
CA MET A 109 18.56 9.51 -3.73
C MET A 109 18.22 8.16 -3.09
N SER A 110 17.60 8.17 -1.90
CA SER A 110 17.23 6.96 -1.18
C SER A 110 16.24 6.10 -1.97
N LEU A 111 15.26 6.72 -2.65
CA LEU A 111 14.29 6.02 -3.48
C LEU A 111 14.91 5.48 -4.77
N LYS A 112 15.86 6.19 -5.39
CA LYS A 112 16.64 5.67 -6.53
C LYS A 112 17.39 4.40 -6.15
N VAL A 113 18.19 4.46 -5.09
CA VAL A 113 18.94 3.30 -4.58
C VAL A 113 17.98 2.17 -4.18
N TYR A 114 16.85 2.48 -3.53
CA TYR A 114 15.85 1.48 -3.19
C TYR A 114 15.33 0.73 -4.43
N VAL A 115 14.98 1.43 -5.50
CA VAL A 115 14.47 0.83 -6.74
C VAL A 115 15.54 0.00 -7.44
N GLU A 116 16.78 0.51 -7.53
CA GLU A 116 17.92 -0.21 -8.13
C GLU A 116 18.23 -1.52 -7.40
N CYS A 117 18.19 -1.51 -6.06
CA CYS A 117 18.45 -2.70 -5.26
C CYS A 117 17.32 -3.75 -5.31
N CYS A 118 16.10 -3.39 -5.74
CA CYS A 118 14.94 -4.29 -5.69
C CYS A 118 15.16 -5.58 -6.49
N GLN A 119 15.70 -5.45 -7.71
CA GLN A 119 15.96 -6.58 -8.58
C GLN A 119 17.02 -7.51 -7.98
N HIS A 120 18.08 -6.94 -7.41
CA HIS A 120 19.18 -7.73 -6.84
C HIS A 120 18.75 -8.53 -5.60
N ILE A 121 17.94 -7.93 -4.74
CA ILE A 121 17.53 -8.51 -3.45
C ILE A 121 16.37 -9.49 -3.62
N TYR A 122 15.34 -9.12 -4.39
CA TYR A 122 14.09 -9.90 -4.47
C TYR A 122 13.89 -10.60 -5.82
N GLY A 123 14.63 -10.23 -6.86
CA GLY A 123 14.47 -10.74 -8.23
C GLY A 123 13.55 -9.86 -9.09
N ASP A 124 13.53 -10.16 -10.40
CA ASP A 124 12.90 -9.33 -11.43
C ASP A 124 11.38 -9.12 -11.21
N THR A 125 10.69 -10.14 -10.68
CA THR A 125 9.24 -10.08 -10.41
C THR A 125 8.88 -9.07 -9.32
N PHE A 126 9.85 -8.63 -8.52
CA PHE A 126 9.64 -7.62 -7.49
C PHE A 126 9.54 -6.21 -8.08
N LEU A 127 10.12 -5.95 -9.25
CA LEU A 127 10.12 -4.64 -9.87
C LEU A 127 8.82 -4.42 -10.66
N THR A 128 7.78 -3.95 -9.97
CA THR A 128 6.48 -3.61 -10.58
C THR A 128 6.35 -2.12 -10.86
N TYR A 129 5.37 -1.73 -11.67
CA TYR A 129 5.03 -0.33 -11.92
C TYR A 129 4.93 0.52 -10.63
N ASN A 130 4.27 0.00 -9.58
CA ASN A 130 4.14 0.70 -8.30
C ASN A 130 5.49 0.94 -7.58
N ILE A 131 6.52 0.12 -7.85
CA ILE A 131 7.87 0.31 -7.32
C ILE A 131 8.60 1.38 -8.13
N HIS A 132 8.48 1.37 -9.46
CA HIS A 132 9.03 2.43 -10.31
C HIS A 132 8.38 3.79 -10.02
N GLY A 133 7.07 3.81 -9.75
CA GLY A 133 6.34 5.03 -9.39
C GLY A 133 6.93 5.77 -8.19
N LEU A 134 7.67 5.08 -7.30
CA LEU A 134 8.36 5.71 -6.18
C LEU A 134 9.37 6.78 -6.62
N LEU A 135 9.95 6.65 -7.81
CA LEU A 135 10.91 7.62 -8.36
C LEU A 135 10.28 9.00 -8.62
N HIS A 136 8.96 9.06 -8.79
CA HIS A 136 8.24 10.29 -9.07
C HIS A 136 7.68 10.98 -7.83
N VAL A 137 7.64 10.28 -6.69
CA VAL A 137 7.01 10.77 -5.46
C VAL A 137 7.64 12.07 -4.97
N VAL A 138 8.96 12.25 -5.10
CA VAL A 138 9.62 13.49 -4.67
C VAL A 138 9.22 14.68 -5.53
N SER A 139 9.07 14.48 -6.85
CA SER A 139 8.57 15.52 -7.76
C SER A 139 7.13 15.89 -7.45
N ASP A 140 6.30 14.91 -7.07
CA ASP A 140 4.95 15.16 -6.60
C ASP A 140 4.96 15.96 -5.29
N VAL A 141 5.84 15.66 -4.34
CA VAL A 141 5.96 16.45 -3.09
C VAL A 141 6.38 17.89 -3.37
N ARG A 142 7.31 18.10 -4.30
CA ARG A 142 7.74 19.45 -4.72
C ARG A 142 6.59 20.29 -5.28
N THR A 143 5.60 19.65 -5.91
CA THR A 143 4.52 20.34 -6.62
C THR A 143 3.22 20.42 -5.81
N LEU A 144 2.91 19.40 -5.01
CA LEU A 144 1.63 19.23 -4.30
C LEU A 144 1.73 19.44 -2.78
N GLY A 145 2.93 19.62 -2.24
CA GLY A 145 3.17 19.71 -0.79
C GLY A 145 3.49 18.35 -0.18
N ASN A 146 3.49 18.23 1.16
CA ASN A 146 3.97 17.02 1.82
C ASN A 146 3.14 15.77 1.50
N LEU A 147 3.72 14.59 1.72
CA LEU A 147 3.10 13.30 1.38
C LEU A 147 1.73 13.11 2.07
N ASP A 148 1.52 13.72 3.23
CA ASP A 148 0.28 13.57 4.00
C ASP A 148 -0.92 14.31 3.37
N ASN A 149 -0.67 15.29 2.51
CA ASN A 149 -1.72 16.12 1.90
C ASN A 149 -2.36 15.50 0.65
N TYR A 150 -1.66 14.66 -0.10
CA TYR A 150 -2.18 14.11 -1.37
C TYR A 150 -1.98 12.60 -1.53
N SER A 151 -1.26 11.95 -0.61
CA SER A 151 -1.13 10.50 -0.69
C SER A 151 -2.52 9.89 -0.52
N ALA A 152 -2.88 8.93 -1.36
CA ALA A 152 -4.21 8.30 -1.37
C ALA A 152 -4.53 7.50 -0.08
N PHE A 153 -3.67 7.56 0.95
CA PHE A 153 -3.76 6.80 2.20
C PHE A 153 -4.99 7.17 3.06
N PRO A 154 -5.45 8.44 3.17
CA PRO A 154 -6.73 8.76 3.79
C PRO A 154 -7.93 8.32 2.94
N TYR A 155 -7.76 8.24 1.60
CA TYR A 155 -8.84 7.98 0.64
C TYR A 155 -9.16 6.49 0.43
N GLU A 156 -8.22 5.56 0.67
CA GLU A 156 -8.52 4.12 0.56
C GLU A 156 -9.64 3.67 1.52
N ASN A 157 -9.79 4.32 2.67
CA ASN A 157 -10.82 3.96 3.65
C ASN A 157 -12.23 4.46 3.25
N ASN A 158 -12.32 5.48 2.37
CA ASN A 158 -13.59 6.01 1.85
C ASN A 158 -14.08 5.27 0.60
N LEU A 159 -13.22 4.54 -0.12
CA LEU A 159 -13.65 3.69 -1.24
C LEU A 159 -14.59 2.56 -0.78
N MET A 160 -14.46 2.07 0.46
CA MET A 160 -15.45 1.13 1.02
C MET A 160 -16.82 1.79 1.28
N PHE A 161 -16.85 3.09 1.59
CA PHE A 161 -18.10 3.83 1.77
C PHE A 161 -18.83 4.01 0.44
N PHE A 162 -18.10 4.31 -0.64
CA PHE A 162 -18.70 4.37 -1.99
C PHE A 162 -19.09 3.00 -2.53
N ARG A 163 -18.28 1.95 -2.30
CA ARG A 163 -18.60 0.58 -2.72
C ARG A 163 -19.84 -0.01 -2.03
N ASN A 164 -20.15 0.43 -0.81
CA ASN A 164 -21.37 0.02 -0.11
C ASN A 164 -22.63 0.78 -0.58
N ASN A 165 -22.47 1.98 -1.15
CA ASN A 165 -23.57 2.74 -1.72
C ASN A 165 -23.90 2.29 -3.17
N ASP A 166 -22.91 1.81 -3.93
CA ASP A 166 -23.14 1.29 -5.28
C ASP A 166 -23.87 -0.08 -5.31
N HIS A 167 -23.90 -0.83 -4.21
CA HIS A 167 -24.69 -2.07 -4.12
C HIS A 167 -26.20 -1.82 -3.91
N GLN A 168 -26.62 -0.59 -3.57
CA GLN A 168 -28.03 -0.23 -3.46
C GLN A 168 -28.58 0.49 -4.69
N SER A 169 -27.72 1.00 -5.56
CA SER A 169 -28.12 1.68 -6.80
C SER A 169 -27.62 0.93 -8.05
N GLN A 170 -28.57 0.18 -8.63
CA GLN A 170 -28.64 -0.22 -10.04
C GLN A 170 -27.95 -1.51 -10.46
N ILE A 171 -28.70 -2.62 -10.43
CA ILE A 171 -28.98 -3.41 -11.65
C ILE A 171 -30.46 -3.85 -11.61
N LYS A 172 -31.37 -3.05 -12.19
CA LYS A 172 -32.61 -3.58 -12.78
C LYS A 172 -32.30 -3.81 -14.26
N PRO A 173 -32.33 -5.06 -14.77
CA PRO A 173 -32.03 -5.33 -16.16
C PRO A 173 -33.11 -4.69 -17.06
N LEU A 174 -32.67 -3.84 -18.00
CA LEU A 174 -33.52 -3.22 -19.02
C LEU A 174 -34.03 -4.28 -20.00
N HIS A 175 -35.13 -4.94 -19.64
CA HIS A 175 -35.92 -5.74 -20.56
C HIS A 175 -36.84 -4.84 -21.41
N ARG A 176 -36.51 -4.76 -22.71
CA ARG A 176 -37.42 -4.75 -23.88
C ARG A 176 -38.70 -3.90 -23.76
N HIS A 177 -38.72 -2.72 -24.37
CA HIS A 177 -39.95 -2.07 -24.89
C HIS A 177 -39.66 -1.34 -26.23
N TYR A 178 -39.52 -2.11 -27.31
CA TYR A 178 -39.90 -1.66 -28.65
C TYR A 178 -41.14 -2.46 -29.03
N LYS A 179 -42.32 -1.84 -28.94
CA LYS A 179 -43.58 -2.31 -29.53
C LYS A 179 -43.97 -1.31 -30.61
N GLY A 180 -43.60 -1.59 -31.85
CA GLY A 180 -44.24 -1.03 -33.05
C GLY A 180 -44.96 -2.18 -33.77
N PRO A 181 -46.19 -2.01 -34.26
CA PRO A 181 -47.07 -3.11 -34.66
C PRO A 181 -46.68 -3.75 -36.00
N MET A 182 -46.84 -5.07 -36.11
CA MET A 182 -46.68 -5.85 -37.34
C MET A 182 -47.86 -5.64 -38.32
N THR A 183 -47.50 -5.44 -39.59
CA THR A 183 -48.15 -5.86 -40.87
C THR A 183 -49.67 -5.76 -41.06
N GLU A 184 -50.03 -5.01 -42.10
CA GLU A 184 -51.08 -5.25 -43.10
C GLU A 184 -52.35 -6.02 -42.71
N ASN A 185 -53.50 -5.32 -42.77
CA ASN A 185 -54.75 -5.94 -43.20
C ASN A 185 -55.50 -4.99 -44.14
N TYR A 186 -55.75 -5.50 -45.34
CA TYR A 186 -56.71 -4.98 -46.30
C TYR A 186 -58.08 -4.77 -45.65
N LYS A 187 -58.72 -3.62 -45.91
CA LYS A 187 -60.13 -3.52 -46.32
C LYS A 187 -60.49 -2.09 -46.72
N ASN A 188 -60.70 -1.93 -48.03
CA ASN A 188 -61.51 -0.88 -48.66
C ASN A 188 -62.97 -0.92 -48.16
N ILE A 189 -63.71 0.13 -48.52
CA ILE A 189 -65.18 0.34 -48.48
C ILE A 189 -65.59 1.06 -47.18
N SER A 190 -66.08 2.30 -47.17
CA SER A 190 -67.03 2.95 -48.10
C SER A 190 -66.75 4.45 -48.27
#